data_AF-A0A3C1KRN1-F1
#
_entry.id   AF-A0A3C1KRN1-F1
#
_cell.length_a   1.000
_cell.length_b   1.000
_cell.length_c   1.000
_cell.angle_alpha   90.00
_cell.angle_beta   90.00
_cell.angle_gamma   90.00
#
_symmetry.space_group_name_H-M   'P 1'
#
loop_
_entity.id
_entity.type
_entity.pdbx_description
1 polymer ?
#
loop_
_entity_poly.entity_id
_entity_poly.type
_entity_poly.pdbx_seq_one_letter_code
_entity_poly.pdbx_strand_id
1 'polypeptide(L)'
;SEITTAAIAKHMSVTQGSLFRHFPNKEAIWLAVMEWVSERLLDRIDHSVRDVASPLAAMEAMFMSHINFVIEHPGVPRMMFGELQRADMTPA
;
A
#
# COMPACT_ATOMS: atom_id res chain seq x y z
N SER A 1 4.26 4.70 -15.59
CA SER A 1 2.95 4.40 -16.17
C SER A 1 1.88 4.85 -15.21
N GLU A 2 0.87 5.59 -15.68
CA GLU A 2 -0.26 5.98 -14.84
C GLU A 2 -1.11 4.75 -14.46
N ILE A 3 -1.47 4.63 -13.18
CA ILE A 3 -2.32 3.53 -12.68
C ILE A 3 -3.79 3.91 -12.97
N THR A 4 -4.36 3.34 -14.04
CA THR A 4 -5.78 3.52 -14.41
C THR A 4 -6.61 2.30 -14.04
N THR A 5 -7.91 2.47 -13.79
CA THR A 5 -8.82 1.36 -13.46
C THR A 5 -8.96 0.35 -14.61
N ALA A 6 -8.86 0.80 -15.86
CA ALA A 6 -8.79 -0.06 -17.03
C ALA A 6 -7.51 -0.92 -17.04
N ALA A 7 -6.36 -0.34 -16.68
CA ALA A 7 -5.10 -1.08 -16.57
C ALA A 7 -5.15 -2.13 -15.45
N ILE A 8 -5.75 -1.78 -14.30
CA ILE A 8 -5.96 -2.71 -13.18
C ILE A 8 -6.84 -3.89 -13.62
N ALA A 9 -8.00 -3.62 -14.21
CA ALA A 9 -8.93 -4.67 -14.65
C ALA A 9 -8.27 -5.61 -15.68
N LYS A 10 -7.52 -5.04 -16.64
CA LYS A 10 -6.74 -5.82 -17.61
C LYS A 10 -5.71 -6.71 -16.93
N HIS A 11 -4.96 -6.19 -15.95
CA HIS A 11 -3.95 -6.97 -15.22
C HIS A 11 -4.58 -8.12 -14.43
N MET A 12 -5.75 -7.89 -13.84
CA MET A 12 -6.51 -8.91 -13.10
C MET A 12 -7.28 -9.89 -14.01
N SER A 13 -7.26 -9.71 -15.33
CA SER A 13 -8.06 -10.49 -16.29
C SER A 13 -9.57 -10.45 -16.01
N VAL A 14 -10.07 -9.28 -15.58
CA VAL A 14 -11.50 -9.01 -15.35
C VAL A 14 -11.97 -7.82 -16.19
N THR A 15 -13.28 -7.63 -16.29
CA THR A 15 -13.82 -6.43 -16.93
C THR A 15 -13.68 -5.22 -16.01
N GLN A 16 -13.57 -4.02 -16.58
CA GLN A 16 -13.60 -2.79 -15.78
C GLN A 16 -14.95 -2.63 -15.06
N GLY A 17 -16.05 -3.07 -15.68
CA GLY A 17 -17.38 -3.07 -15.06
C GLY A 17 -17.50 -3.97 -13.83
N SER A 18 -16.84 -5.14 -13.82
CA SER A 18 -16.80 -6.02 -12.63
C SER A 18 -16.00 -5.39 -11.49
N LEU A 19 -14.93 -4.65 -11.79
CA LEU A 19 -14.18 -3.89 -10.77
C LEU A 19 -15.10 -2.87 -10.08
N PHE A 20 -15.90 -2.13 -10.87
CA PHE A 20 -16.81 -1.12 -10.35
C PHE A 20 -18.01 -1.66 -9.55
N ARG A 21 -18.33 -2.96 -9.68
CA ARG A 21 -19.32 -3.61 -8.80
C ARG A 21 -18.83 -3.75 -7.36
N HIS A 22 -17.51 -3.82 -7.15
CA HIS A 22 -16.90 -3.94 -5.83
C HIS A 22 -16.38 -2.60 -5.30
N PHE A 23 -15.90 -1.72 -6.19
CA PHE A 23 -15.37 -0.42 -5.84
C PHE A 23 -16.11 0.66 -6.61
N PRO A 24 -16.89 1.54 -5.97
CA PRO A 24 -17.75 2.51 -6.69
C PRO A 24 -16.96 3.52 -7.54
N ASN A 25 -15.71 3.80 -7.19
CA ASN A 25 -14.83 4.74 -7.89
C ASN A 25 -13.35 4.32 -7.73
N LYS A 26 -12.44 5.10 -8.32
CA LYS A 26 -11.00 4.84 -8.22
C LYS A 26 -10.55 4.98 -6.75
N GLU A 27 -11.02 6.01 -6.06
CA GLU A 27 -10.63 6.37 -4.69
C GLU A 27 -10.91 5.22 -3.70
N ALA A 28 -12.02 4.49 -3.88
CA ALA A 28 -12.35 3.32 -3.07
C ALA A 28 -11.35 2.16 -3.24
N ILE A 29 -10.79 1.98 -4.45
CA ILE A 29 -9.71 1.00 -4.68
C ILE A 29 -8.45 1.43 -3.94
N TRP A 30 -8.13 2.73 -4.00
CA TRP A 30 -6.96 3.29 -3.32
C TRP A 30 -7.06 3.12 -1.82
N LEU A 31 -8.21 3.47 -1.23
CA LEU A 31 -8.45 3.29 0.19
C LEU A 31 -8.30 1.83 0.61
N ALA A 32 -8.93 0.89 -0.12
CA ALA A 32 -8.84 -0.53 0.19
C ALA A 32 -7.40 -1.07 0.12
N VAL A 33 -6.60 -0.60 -0.86
CA VAL A 33 -5.18 -0.97 -0.92
C VAL A 33 -4.40 -0.36 0.24
N MET A 34 -4.67 0.88 0.63
CA MET A 34 -4.00 1.53 1.77
C MET A 34 -4.35 0.88 3.11
N GLU A 35 -5.61 0.49 3.31
CA GLU A 35 -6.06 -0.30 4.46
C GLU A 35 -5.30 -1.63 4.52
N TRP A 36 -5.26 -2.36 3.40
CA TRP A 36 -4.51 -3.62 3.31
C TRP A 36 -3.01 -3.44 3.62
N VAL A 37 -2.39 -2.37 3.11
CA VAL A 37 -0.98 -2.06 3.39
C VAL A 37 -0.77 -1.82 4.89
N SER A 38 -1.64 -1.01 5.51
CA SER A 38 -1.56 -0.67 6.92
C SER A 38 -1.69 -1.91 7.80
N GLU A 39 -2.73 -2.71 7.59
CA GLU A 39 -2.98 -3.94 8.33
C GLU A 39 -1.79 -4.90 8.23
N ARG A 40 -1.31 -5.18 7.02
CA ARG A 40 -0.20 -6.12 6.83
C ARG A 40 1.12 -5.63 7.41
N LEU A 41 1.42 -4.34 7.30
CA LEU A 41 2.65 -3.78 7.84
C LEU A 41 2.63 -3.80 9.37
N LEU A 42 1.52 -3.38 9.98
CA LEU A 42 1.36 -3.40 11.44
C LEU A 42 1.44 -4.82 11.98
N ASP A 43 0.72 -5.77 11.37
CA ASP A 43 0.81 -7.18 11.74
C ASP A 43 2.26 -7.68 11.69
N ARG A 44 3.01 -7.35 10.64
CA ARG A 44 4.40 -7.78 10.50
C ARG A 44 5.33 -7.14 11.54
N ILE A 45 5.10 -5.88 11.88
CA ILE A 45 5.85 -5.17 12.93
C ILE A 45 5.55 -5.82 14.29
N ASP A 46 4.29 -6.05 14.61
CA ASP A 46 3.86 -6.68 15.86
C ASP A 46 4.45 -8.08 16.03
N HIS A 47 4.55 -8.84 14.94
CA HIS A 47 5.21 -10.16 14.97
C HIS A 47 6.73 -10.05 15.11
N SER A 48 7.37 -9.02 14.52
CA SER A 48 8.83 -8.88 14.54
C SER A 48 9.40 -8.62 15.93
N VAL A 49 8.59 -8.13 16.86
CA VAL A 49 9.02 -7.79 18.22
C VAL A 49 8.66 -8.82 19.28
N ARG A 50 7.94 -9.88 18.90
CA ARG A 50 7.60 -10.97 19.82
C ARG A 50 8.88 -11.65 20.30
N ASP A 51 8.97 -11.86 21.61
CA ASP A 51 10.07 -12.54 22.28
C ASP A 51 11.45 -11.88 22.10
N VAL A 52 11.49 -10.60 21.72
CA VAL A 52 12.75 -9.84 21.62
C VAL A 52 13.14 -9.29 23.00
N ALA A 53 14.32 -9.70 23.47
CA ALA A 53 14.74 -9.49 24.86
C ALA A 53 15.15 -8.05 25.23
N SER A 54 15.47 -7.18 24.25
CA SER A 54 15.91 -5.82 24.54
C SER A 54 15.16 -4.76 23.71
N PRO A 55 14.92 -3.56 24.25
CA PRO A 55 14.26 -2.48 23.52
C PRO A 55 14.99 -2.10 22.22
N LEU A 56 16.33 -2.07 22.24
CA LEU A 56 17.13 -1.74 21.06
C LEU A 56 17.00 -2.82 19.99
N ALA A 57 17.06 -4.09 20.37
CA ALA A 57 16.86 -5.20 19.42
C ALA A 57 15.42 -5.21 18.86
N ALA A 58 14.43 -4.81 19.65
CA ALA A 58 13.06 -4.69 19.17
C ALA A 58 12.94 -3.58 18.12
N MET A 59 13.56 -2.41 18.36
CA MET A 59 13.62 -1.33 17.37
C MET A 59 14.31 -1.75 16.06
N GLU A 60 15.42 -2.49 16.16
CA GLU A 60 16.12 -3.03 15.00
C GLU A 60 15.23 -4.02 14.21
N ALA A 61 14.54 -4.92 14.91
CA ALA A 61 13.61 -5.87 14.30
C ALA A 61 12.44 -5.18 13.59
N MET A 62 11.83 -4.17 14.22
CA MET A 62 10.78 -3.34 13.61
C MET A 62 11.29 -2.65 12.34
N PHE A 63 12.47 -2.03 12.40
CA PHE A 63 13.06 -1.32 11.28
C PHE A 63 13.32 -2.27 10.10
N MET A 64 13.96 -3.41 10.34
CA MET A 64 14.25 -4.39 9.28
C MET A 64 12.96 -5.01 8.71
N SER A 65 11.95 -5.25 9.56
CA SER A 65 10.63 -5.72 9.13
C SER A 65 9.94 -4.73 8.17
N HIS A 66 10.00 -3.44 8.50
CA HIS A 66 9.47 -2.37 7.66
C HIS A 66 10.20 -2.29 6.30
N ILE A 67 11.54 -2.30 6.31
CA ILE A 67 12.34 -2.28 5.08
C ILE A 67 12.02 -3.49 4.18
N ASN A 68 11.97 -4.69 4.76
CA ASN A 68 11.65 -5.91 4.02
C ASN A 68 10.24 -5.86 3.41
N PHE A 69 9.26 -5.32 4.14
CA PHE A 69 7.90 -5.13 3.61
C PHE A 69 7.90 -4.23 2.36
N VAL A 70 8.63 -3.12 2.39
CA VAL A 70 8.72 -2.19 1.25
C VAL A 70 9.44 -2.82 0.05
N ILE A 71 10.50 -3.61 0.29
CA ILE A 71 11.24 -4.33 -0.75
C ILE A 71 10.33 -5.35 -1.45
N GLU A 72 9.56 -6.12 -0.67
CA GLU A 72 8.61 -7.11 -1.20
C GLU A 72 7.44 -6.45 -1.95
N HIS A 73 7.07 -5.22 -1.59
CA HIS A 73 5.93 -4.49 -2.15
C HIS A 73 6.32 -3.12 -2.73
N PRO A 74 7.12 -3.07 -3.81
CA PRO A 74 7.64 -1.81 -4.37
C PRO A 74 6.54 -0.89 -4.96
N GLY A 75 5.32 -1.40 -5.13
CA GLY A 75 4.14 -0.61 -5.50
C GLY A 75 3.68 0.34 -4.38
N VAL A 76 3.87 -0.04 -3.11
CA VAL A 76 3.43 0.74 -1.94
C VAL A 76 4.06 2.14 -1.87
N PRO A 77 5.39 2.30 -1.87
CA PRO A 77 5.98 3.64 -1.85
C PRO A 77 5.62 4.44 -3.11
N ARG A 78 5.52 3.79 -4.28
CA ARG A 78 5.11 4.48 -5.52
C ARG A 78 3.68 5.01 -5.45
N MET A 79 2.81 4.26 -4.81
CA MET A 79 1.41 4.62 -4.58
C MET A 79 1.32 5.79 -3.59
N MET A 80 1.96 5.67 -2.42
CA MET A 80 1.98 6.72 -1.38
C MET A 80 2.60 8.03 -1.88
N PHE A 81 3.79 7.97 -2.48
CA PHE A 81 4.49 9.17 -2.94
C PHE A 81 3.97 9.70 -4.28
N GLY A 82 3.39 8.85 -5.11
CA GLY A 82 2.78 9.25 -6.37
C GLY A 82 1.54 10.13 -6.18
N GLU A 83 0.72 9.84 -5.16
CA GLU A 83 -0.42 10.71 -4.81
C GLU A 83 0.01 11.97 -4.03
N LEU A 84 1.04 11.91 -3.18
CA LEU A 84 1.64 13.11 -2.58
C LEU A 84 2.23 14.08 -3.61
N GLN A 85 2.60 13.58 -4.80
CA GLN A 85 3.08 14.38 -5.93
C GLN A 85 1.98 14.82 -6.89
N ARG A 86 0.76 14.27 -6.78
CA ARG A 86 -0.43 14.87 -7.37
C ARG A 86 -0.84 16.06 -6.52
N ALA A 87 -0.04 17.12 -6.61
CA ALA A 87 -0.52 18.44 -6.27
C ALA A 87 -1.79 18.64 -7.09
N ASP A 88 -2.93 18.79 -6.40
CA ASP A 88 -4.06 19.47 -7.02
C ASP A 88 -3.48 20.71 -7.68
N MET A 89 -3.74 20.89 -8.98
CA MET A 89 -3.45 22.14 -9.66
C MET A 89 -4.13 23.22 -8.82
N THR A 90 -3.35 23.96 -8.02
CA THR A 90 -3.87 25.12 -7.30
C THR A 90 -4.53 26.00 -8.35
N PRO A 91 -5.84 26.29 -8.26
CA PRO A 91 -6.48 27.15 -9.23
C PRO A 91 -5.76 28.51 -9.18
N ALA A 92 -5.29 28.97 -10.34
CA ALA A 92 -4.80 30.33 -10.51
C ALA A 92 -5.94 31.34 -10.38
#